data_AF-A0A559V7W2-F1
#
_entry.id   AF-A0A559V7W2-F1
#
_cell.length_a   1.000
_cell.length_b   1.000
_cell.length_c   1.000
_cell.angle_alpha   90.00
_cell.angle_beta   90.00
_cell.angle_gamma   90.00
#
_symmetry.space_group_name_H-M   'P 1'
#
loop_
_entity.id
_entity.type
_entity.pdbx_description
1 polymer ?
#
loop_
_entity_poly.entity_id
_entity_poly.type
_entity_poly.pdbx_seq_one_letter_code
_entity_poly.pdbx_strand_id
1 'polypeptide(L)'
;MGYPGVDELERRARALVAAAPGVLRLRAVGESRGGRPLWLLSAGHGERQILTVAGAHANEPVGGASALRLARLLAHRPEYLEALGCTWHLLLCLDPDGARLAHGWQPEEPVPSLKECHRYFYRPEFACQPESLPVPGSGREQLPESAALVRLLDELRPAVQFTLHGIEVGGAFTLQTRKVPGAARAFRETAALLRIPLDHRPYDAPDWEPDPPGVLRLPDGNTGNERDPSGYVAESTWLYPWRYGTLTVVVEAPAWSAPAVSDPRPAPDPREEAARAAELMLGRTGEITALAGDTLAGEVPEDLLPLHAAARELLAVTPSIAATWEGERAGCRGHFATLGVAARRIPLRVAAMLRRALAGTAPGTACALTELVHEWCRELEKTYEPRWIPVSAQTGLHVRTMLDVARRVCG
;
A
#
# COMPACT_ATOMS: atom_id res chain seq x y z
N MET A 1 -9.78 -17.60 1.38
CA MET A 1 -8.35 -17.28 1.09
C MET A 1 -7.99 -16.13 2.01
N GLY A 2 -7.06 -16.32 2.95
CA GLY A 2 -6.59 -15.28 3.87
C GLY A 2 -5.32 -14.58 3.38
N TYR A 3 -4.74 -13.75 4.23
CA TYR A 3 -3.48 -13.06 3.99
C TYR A 3 -2.30 -13.93 4.43
N PRO A 4 -1.52 -14.54 3.52
CA PRO A 4 -0.39 -15.37 3.92
C PRO A 4 0.67 -14.53 4.63
N GLY A 5 1.13 -14.99 5.80
CA GLY A 5 2.34 -14.44 6.43
C GLY A 5 3.60 -14.71 5.60
N VAL A 6 4.71 -14.04 5.93
CA VAL A 6 5.97 -14.12 5.17
C VAL A 6 6.47 -15.57 5.00
N ASP A 7 6.50 -16.34 6.09
CA ASP A 7 6.94 -17.76 6.04
C ASP A 7 5.97 -18.62 5.20
N GLU A 8 4.69 -18.26 5.17
CA GLU A 8 3.70 -18.93 4.36
C GLU A 8 3.80 -18.56 2.87
N LEU A 9 4.16 -17.33 2.54
CA LEU A 9 4.44 -16.91 1.16
C LEU A 9 5.53 -17.80 0.56
N GLU A 10 6.65 -17.98 1.26
CA GLU A 10 7.74 -18.85 0.82
C GLU A 10 7.27 -20.30 0.67
N ARG A 11 6.66 -20.87 1.72
CA ARG A 11 6.19 -22.26 1.71
C ARG A 11 5.25 -22.53 0.53
N ARG A 12 4.29 -21.65 0.29
CA ARG A 12 3.31 -21.78 -0.81
C ARG A 12 3.98 -21.59 -2.18
N ALA A 13 4.95 -20.69 -2.31
CA ALA A 13 5.69 -20.52 -3.56
C ALA A 13 6.53 -21.75 -3.91
N ARG A 14 7.23 -22.35 -2.93
CA ARG A 14 7.96 -23.61 -3.12
C ARG A 14 7.04 -24.75 -3.55
N ALA A 15 5.86 -24.86 -2.92
CA ALA A 15 4.86 -25.86 -3.31
C ALA A 15 4.36 -25.66 -4.75
N LEU A 16 4.15 -24.40 -5.18
CA LEU A 16 3.78 -24.10 -6.58
C LEU A 16 4.89 -24.49 -7.56
N VAL A 17 6.16 -24.22 -7.23
CA VAL A 17 7.32 -24.62 -8.06
C VAL A 17 7.41 -26.13 -8.18
N ALA A 18 7.24 -26.87 -7.07
CA ALA A 18 7.24 -28.33 -7.09
C ALA A 18 6.09 -28.91 -7.94
N ALA A 19 4.94 -28.24 -7.98
CA ALA A 19 3.79 -28.66 -8.77
C ALA A 19 3.91 -28.32 -10.27
N ALA A 20 4.70 -27.32 -10.65
CA ALA A 20 4.86 -26.87 -12.04
C ALA A 20 6.31 -26.48 -12.38
N PRO A 21 7.29 -27.38 -12.24
CA PRO A 21 8.72 -27.04 -12.36
C PRO A 21 9.17 -26.62 -13.77
N GLY A 22 8.41 -26.99 -14.81
CA GLY A 22 8.67 -26.54 -16.18
C GLY A 22 8.23 -25.09 -16.44
N VAL A 23 7.35 -24.54 -15.60
CA VAL A 23 6.77 -23.19 -15.77
C VAL A 23 7.31 -22.22 -14.72
N LEU A 24 7.42 -22.68 -13.46
CA LEU A 24 7.76 -21.84 -12.31
C LEU A 24 9.17 -22.12 -11.79
N ARG A 25 9.87 -21.05 -11.39
CA ARG A 25 11.17 -21.12 -10.70
C ARG A 25 11.23 -20.10 -9.57
N LEU A 26 11.89 -20.45 -8.47
CA LEU A 26 12.05 -19.61 -7.29
C LEU A 26 13.53 -19.36 -7.03
N ARG A 27 13.91 -18.10 -6.81
CA ARG A 27 15.27 -17.73 -6.38
C ARG A 27 15.25 -16.60 -5.35
N ALA A 28 16.28 -16.50 -4.53
CA ALA A 28 16.52 -15.32 -3.71
C ALA A 28 17.14 -14.20 -4.57
N VAL A 29 16.76 -12.94 -4.32
CA VAL A 29 17.28 -11.74 -5.01
C VAL A 29 18.05 -10.78 -4.09
N GLY A 30 18.08 -11.08 -2.80
CA GLY A 30 18.70 -10.26 -1.78
C GLY A 30 18.18 -10.64 -0.40
N GLU A 31 18.52 -9.80 0.57
CA GLU A 31 18.10 -9.95 1.96
C GLU A 31 17.54 -8.61 2.47
N SER A 32 16.61 -8.69 3.42
CA SER A 32 16.13 -7.54 4.16
C SER A 32 17.12 -7.08 5.22
N ARG A 33 16.85 -5.95 5.88
CA ARG A 33 17.67 -5.43 6.99
C ARG A 33 17.83 -6.42 8.14
N GLY A 34 16.78 -7.19 8.41
CA GLY A 34 16.76 -8.29 9.38
C GLY A 34 17.33 -9.61 8.85
N GLY A 35 17.98 -9.61 7.68
CA GLY A 35 18.64 -10.78 7.09
C GLY A 35 17.66 -11.81 6.50
N ARG A 36 16.43 -11.43 6.17
CA ARG A 36 15.44 -12.36 5.58
C ARG A 36 15.57 -12.40 4.07
N PRO A 37 15.53 -13.59 3.43
CA PRO A 37 15.63 -13.70 2.00
C PRO A 37 14.42 -13.04 1.29
N LEU A 38 14.72 -12.27 0.25
CA LEU A 38 13.73 -11.72 -0.67
C LEU A 38 13.50 -12.71 -1.81
N TRP A 39 12.30 -13.27 -1.90
CA TRP A 39 11.98 -14.35 -2.83
C TRP A 39 11.33 -13.86 -4.13
N LEU A 40 11.94 -14.24 -5.25
CA LEU A 40 11.43 -13.98 -6.60
C LEU A 40 10.91 -15.27 -7.25
N LEU A 41 9.59 -15.33 -7.46
CA LEU A 41 8.92 -16.40 -8.16
C LEU A 41 8.72 -16.01 -9.63
N SER A 42 9.36 -16.71 -10.56
CA SER A 42 9.29 -16.41 -11.99
C SER A 42 8.49 -17.46 -12.74
N ALA A 43 7.69 -17.04 -13.72
CA ALA A 43 6.84 -17.87 -14.55
C ALA A 43 7.10 -17.64 -16.04
N GLY A 44 7.33 -18.71 -16.80
CA GLY A 44 7.58 -18.65 -18.25
C GLY A 44 9.04 -18.40 -18.63
N HIS A 45 9.31 -18.41 -19.93
CA HIS A 45 10.67 -18.35 -20.51
C HIS A 45 10.78 -17.39 -21.70
N GLY A 46 9.81 -16.49 -21.86
CA GLY A 46 9.83 -15.50 -22.94
C GLY A 46 10.81 -14.35 -22.69
N GLU A 47 11.17 -13.65 -23.76
CA GLU A 47 12.16 -12.57 -23.73
C GLU A 47 11.65 -11.30 -23.06
N ARG A 48 10.34 -11.03 -23.10
CA ARG A 48 9.76 -9.83 -22.47
C ARG A 48 9.66 -10.04 -20.97
N GLN A 49 10.27 -9.15 -20.20
CA GLN A 49 10.24 -9.22 -18.74
C GLN A 49 9.07 -8.41 -18.19
N ILE A 50 8.31 -8.99 -17.26
CA ILE A 50 7.28 -8.29 -16.46
C ILE A 50 7.64 -8.49 -14.99
N LEU A 51 7.64 -7.43 -14.21
CA LEU A 51 7.91 -7.50 -12.77
C LEU A 51 6.65 -7.12 -11.98
N THR A 52 6.35 -7.87 -10.92
CA THR A 52 5.36 -7.53 -9.91
C THR A 52 6.05 -7.49 -8.55
N VAL A 53 5.94 -6.35 -7.88
CA VAL A 53 6.43 -6.11 -6.52
C VAL A 53 5.23 -6.20 -5.58
N ALA A 54 5.35 -7.01 -4.53
CA ALA A 54 4.35 -7.14 -3.49
C ALA A 54 4.96 -6.84 -2.12
N GLY A 55 4.12 -6.39 -1.17
CA GLY A 55 4.51 -6.21 0.22
C GLY A 55 5.59 -5.14 0.39
N ALA A 56 5.47 -4.04 -0.35
CA ALA A 56 6.30 -2.84 -0.17
C ALA A 56 5.99 -2.15 1.16
N HIS A 57 4.72 -2.14 1.59
CA HIS A 57 4.33 -1.65 2.90
C HIS A 57 3.88 -2.80 3.80
N ALA A 58 4.39 -2.79 5.03
CA ALA A 58 4.12 -3.81 6.05
C ALA A 58 2.62 -4.05 6.29
N ASN A 59 1.81 -2.98 6.30
CA ASN A 59 0.38 -3.04 6.58
C ASN A 59 -0.50 -3.50 5.40
N GLU A 60 0.09 -3.90 4.26
CA GLU A 60 -0.62 -4.12 2.99
C GLU A 60 -0.45 -5.57 2.49
N PRO A 61 -0.99 -6.57 3.21
CA PRO A 61 -0.68 -7.98 2.97
C PRO A 61 -1.31 -8.57 1.69
N VAL A 62 -2.23 -7.83 1.04
CA VAL A 62 -2.95 -8.27 -0.16
C VAL A 62 -2.02 -8.53 -1.35
N GLY A 63 -0.90 -7.82 -1.44
CA GLY A 63 0.07 -7.97 -2.54
C GLY A 63 0.61 -9.39 -2.63
N GLY A 64 1.09 -9.96 -1.52
CA GLY A 64 1.64 -11.31 -1.50
C GLY A 64 0.60 -12.39 -1.83
N ALA A 65 -0.65 -12.22 -1.34
CA ALA A 65 -1.76 -13.09 -1.72
C ALA A 65 -2.06 -13.03 -3.23
N SER A 66 -1.99 -11.83 -3.82
CA SER A 66 -2.21 -11.60 -5.25
C SER A 66 -1.11 -12.22 -6.10
N ALA A 67 0.16 -12.11 -5.67
CA ALA A 67 1.30 -12.72 -6.34
C ALA A 67 1.16 -14.25 -6.40
N LEU A 68 0.83 -14.90 -5.28
CA LEU A 68 0.59 -16.35 -5.27
C LEU A 68 -0.61 -16.77 -6.12
N ARG A 69 -1.68 -15.97 -6.12
CA ARG A 69 -2.86 -16.22 -6.95
C ARG A 69 -2.51 -16.14 -8.45
N LEU A 70 -1.74 -15.12 -8.85
CA LEU A 70 -1.28 -14.97 -10.23
C LEU A 70 -0.35 -16.12 -10.62
N ALA A 71 0.65 -16.46 -9.79
CA ALA A 71 1.55 -17.59 -10.04
C ALA A 71 0.79 -18.90 -10.26
N ARG A 72 -0.22 -19.17 -9.41
CA ARG A 72 -1.07 -20.35 -9.57
C ARG A 72 -1.84 -20.31 -10.89
N LEU A 73 -2.42 -19.16 -11.25
CA LEU A 73 -3.12 -19.02 -12.53
C LEU A 73 -2.17 -19.30 -13.71
N LEU A 74 -0.99 -18.70 -13.73
CA LEU A 74 0.00 -18.85 -14.80
C LEU A 74 0.53 -20.29 -14.90
N ALA A 75 0.69 -20.99 -13.77
CA ALA A 75 1.05 -22.41 -13.76
C ALA A 75 -0.04 -23.31 -14.38
N HIS A 76 -1.32 -22.98 -14.18
CA HIS A 76 -2.44 -23.71 -14.77
C HIS A 76 -2.75 -23.30 -16.22
N ARG A 77 -2.27 -22.12 -16.62
CA ARG A 77 -2.59 -21.47 -17.90
C ARG A 77 -1.31 -20.89 -18.55
N PRO A 78 -0.28 -21.72 -18.82
CA PRO A 78 0.98 -21.24 -19.38
C PRO A 78 0.80 -20.59 -20.76
N GLU A 79 -0.29 -20.87 -21.47
CA GLU A 79 -0.62 -20.25 -22.77
C GLU A 79 -0.70 -18.72 -22.69
N TYR A 80 -0.99 -18.13 -21.52
CA TYR A 80 -0.93 -16.68 -21.34
C TYR A 80 0.49 -16.12 -21.45
N LEU A 81 1.49 -16.85 -20.96
CA LEU A 81 2.89 -16.45 -21.01
C LEU A 81 3.43 -16.59 -22.44
N GLU A 82 3.08 -17.69 -23.10
CA GLU A 82 3.46 -17.97 -24.49
C GLU A 82 2.88 -16.94 -25.45
N ALA A 83 1.59 -16.61 -25.33
CA ALA A 83 0.93 -15.60 -26.16
C ALA A 83 1.56 -14.21 -26.01
N LEU A 84 2.07 -13.89 -24.82
CA LEU A 84 2.76 -12.62 -24.56
C LEU A 84 4.27 -12.70 -24.80
N GLY A 85 4.82 -13.86 -25.15
CA GLY A 85 6.26 -14.08 -25.28
C GLY A 85 7.04 -13.58 -24.07
N CYS A 86 6.51 -13.77 -22.85
CA CYS A 86 7.03 -13.13 -21.64
C CYS A 86 7.52 -14.11 -20.57
N THR A 87 8.37 -13.57 -19.70
CA THR A 87 8.64 -14.11 -18.37
C THR A 87 8.08 -13.14 -17.34
N TRP A 88 7.25 -13.67 -16.43
CA TRP A 88 6.64 -12.89 -15.36
C TRP A 88 7.34 -13.16 -14.03
N HIS A 89 7.91 -12.12 -13.43
CA HIS A 89 8.62 -12.16 -12.15
C HIS A 89 7.76 -11.58 -11.03
N LEU A 90 7.62 -12.32 -9.92
CA LEU A 90 6.80 -11.95 -8.77
C LEU A 90 7.72 -11.88 -7.53
N LEU A 91 8.07 -10.67 -7.10
CA LEU A 91 8.75 -10.44 -5.83
C LEU A 91 7.69 -10.53 -4.72
N LEU A 92 7.76 -11.59 -3.90
CA LEU A 92 6.64 -12.00 -3.06
C LEU A 92 6.37 -11.07 -1.87
N CYS A 93 7.42 -10.46 -1.32
CA CYS A 93 7.37 -9.50 -0.22
C CYS A 93 8.67 -8.69 -0.23
N LEU A 94 8.57 -7.37 -0.40
CA LEU A 94 9.72 -6.47 -0.43
C LEU A 94 10.17 -6.06 0.97
N ASP A 95 9.25 -5.87 1.93
CA ASP A 95 9.54 -5.60 3.35
C ASP A 95 9.11 -6.78 4.25
N PRO A 96 9.84 -7.92 4.24
CA PRO A 96 9.48 -9.07 5.05
C PRO A 96 9.63 -8.83 6.56
N ASP A 97 10.48 -7.89 6.98
CA ASP A 97 10.67 -7.55 8.39
C ASP A 97 9.49 -6.75 8.93
N GLY A 98 9.08 -5.69 8.22
CA GLY A 98 7.89 -4.95 8.58
C GLY A 98 6.62 -5.80 8.46
N ALA A 99 6.49 -6.61 7.42
CA ALA A 99 5.36 -7.52 7.26
C ALA A 99 5.23 -8.49 8.46
N ARG A 100 6.33 -8.92 9.08
CA ARG A 100 6.30 -9.75 10.29
C ARG A 100 5.78 -8.99 11.51
N LEU A 101 6.11 -7.71 11.66
CA LEU A 101 5.58 -6.84 12.74
C LEU A 101 4.09 -6.51 12.54
N ALA A 102 3.65 -6.43 11.29
CA ALA A 102 2.27 -6.20 10.89
C ALA A 102 1.40 -7.47 10.87
N HIS A 103 2.02 -8.64 10.92
CA HIS A 103 1.33 -9.93 10.87
C HIS A 103 0.74 -10.30 12.23
N GLY A 104 -0.51 -10.79 12.23
CA GLY A 104 -1.12 -11.33 13.44
C GLY A 104 -2.64 -11.44 13.41
N TRP A 105 -3.31 -10.80 12.46
CA TRP A 105 -4.72 -11.05 12.20
C TRP A 105 -4.86 -11.77 10.85
N GLN A 106 -5.49 -12.93 10.89
CA GLN A 106 -5.87 -13.69 9.71
C GLN A 106 -7.38 -13.49 9.54
N PRO A 107 -7.85 -12.91 8.42
CA PRO A 107 -9.27 -12.94 8.11
C PRO A 107 -9.65 -14.38 7.76
N GLU A 108 -9.92 -15.18 8.78
CA GLU A 108 -10.78 -16.36 8.67
C GLU A 108 -12.23 -15.90 8.83
N GLU A 109 -13.17 -16.45 8.08
CA GLU A 109 -14.59 -16.13 8.26
C GLU A 109 -14.99 -16.42 9.71
N PRO A 110 -15.67 -15.49 10.41
CA PRO A 110 -16.50 -14.37 9.91
C PRO A 110 -15.74 -13.09 9.50
N VAL A 111 -16.47 -12.13 8.93
CA VAL A 111 -15.95 -10.80 8.54
C VAL A 111 -15.12 -10.21 9.69
N PRO A 112 -13.86 -9.79 9.46
CA PRO A 112 -13.02 -9.21 10.52
C PRO A 112 -13.68 -7.93 11.04
N SER A 113 -13.43 -7.54 12.29
CA SER A 113 -13.78 -6.20 12.76
C SER A 113 -12.68 -5.18 12.42
N LEU A 114 -13.04 -3.90 12.25
CA LEU A 114 -12.03 -2.85 12.05
C LEU A 114 -11.03 -2.78 13.21
N LYS A 115 -11.49 -3.06 14.44
CA LYS A 115 -10.62 -3.15 15.62
C LYS A 115 -9.56 -4.24 15.47
N GLU A 116 -9.94 -5.43 15.00
CA GLU A 116 -9.01 -6.55 14.80
C GLU A 116 -7.96 -6.22 13.74
N CYS A 117 -8.35 -5.51 12.67
CA CYS A 117 -7.40 -5.04 11.65
C CYS A 117 -6.31 -4.13 12.25
N HIS A 118 -6.66 -3.34 13.29
CA HIS A 118 -5.70 -2.46 13.98
C HIS A 118 -4.95 -3.15 15.13
N ARG A 119 -5.26 -4.43 15.43
CA ARG A 119 -4.64 -5.16 16.55
C ARG A 119 -3.13 -5.36 16.36
N TYR A 120 -2.72 -5.62 15.13
CA TYR A 120 -1.33 -5.86 14.75
C TYR A 120 -0.83 -4.81 13.78
N PHE A 121 -1.44 -3.62 13.77
CA PHE A 121 -1.05 -2.57 12.83
C PHE A 121 0.42 -2.19 13.01
N TYR A 122 1.13 -2.10 11.89
CA TYR A 122 2.46 -1.52 11.80
C TYR A 122 2.68 -0.99 10.38
N ARG A 123 3.10 0.27 10.28
CA ARG A 123 3.63 0.87 9.05
C ARG A 123 4.95 1.54 9.42
N PRO A 124 6.06 1.25 8.74
CA PRO A 124 7.35 1.88 9.04
C PRO A 124 7.33 3.39 8.79
N GLU A 125 8.30 4.07 9.39
CA GLU A 125 8.70 5.42 9.02
C GLU A 125 8.87 5.54 7.50
N PHE A 126 8.62 6.72 6.92
CA PHE A 126 8.79 6.96 5.47
C PHE A 126 10.19 6.57 5.00
N ALA A 127 11.18 6.88 5.83
CA ALA A 127 12.58 6.54 5.60
C ALA A 127 12.87 5.03 5.55
N CYS A 128 12.00 4.23 6.17
CA CYS A 128 12.15 2.79 6.35
C CYS A 128 11.25 1.98 5.39
N GLN A 129 10.53 2.65 4.48
CA GLN A 129 9.73 2.03 3.43
C GLN A 129 10.60 1.77 2.19
N PRO A 130 10.67 0.51 1.69
CA PRO A 130 11.66 0.09 0.70
C PRO A 130 11.45 0.64 -0.73
N GLU A 131 10.29 1.24 -1.01
CA GLU A 131 10.06 1.90 -2.31
C GLU A 131 10.46 3.38 -2.32
N SER A 132 10.85 3.94 -1.18
CA SER A 132 11.33 5.32 -1.03
C SER A 132 12.86 5.37 -1.02
N LEU A 133 13.48 5.58 -2.18
CA LEU A 133 14.93 5.75 -2.27
C LEU A 133 15.36 7.07 -1.61
N PRO A 134 16.54 7.10 -0.98
CA PRO A 134 17.08 8.33 -0.43
C PRO A 134 17.35 9.35 -1.53
N VAL A 135 16.97 10.61 -1.32
CA VAL A 135 17.27 11.71 -2.24
C VAL A 135 18.81 11.88 -2.35
N PRO A 136 19.38 12.10 -3.54
CA PRO A 136 20.81 12.35 -3.71
C PRO A 136 21.29 13.50 -2.82
N GLY A 137 22.40 13.28 -2.11
CA GLY A 137 22.97 14.28 -1.18
C GLY A 137 22.30 14.33 0.21
N SER A 138 21.27 13.52 0.47
CA SER A 138 20.66 13.43 1.81
C SER A 138 21.56 12.79 2.88
N GLY A 139 22.66 12.15 2.47
CA GLY A 139 23.56 11.40 3.37
C GLY A 139 22.96 10.10 3.91
N ARG A 140 21.74 9.74 3.48
CA ARG A 140 21.07 8.51 3.90
C ARG A 140 21.48 7.33 3.03
N GLU A 141 21.74 6.21 3.68
CA GLU A 141 22.00 4.96 2.98
C GLU A 141 20.70 4.35 2.44
N GLN A 142 20.81 3.70 1.28
CA GLN A 142 19.72 2.94 0.68
C GLN A 142 19.46 1.67 1.50
N LEU A 143 18.20 1.32 1.72
CA LEU A 143 17.84 0.08 2.42
C LEU A 143 18.27 -1.15 1.58
N PRO A 144 18.73 -2.24 2.20
CA PRO A 144 19.02 -3.52 1.52
C PRO A 144 17.90 -4.01 0.59
N GLU A 145 16.65 -3.86 1.01
CA GLU A 145 15.44 -4.19 0.26
C GLU A 145 15.31 -3.32 -1.00
N SER A 146 15.48 -2.01 -0.84
CA SER A 146 15.47 -1.05 -1.95
C SER A 146 16.60 -1.34 -2.94
N ALA A 147 17.80 -1.65 -2.44
CA ALA A 147 18.95 -1.99 -3.27
C ALA A 147 18.71 -3.29 -4.05
N ALA A 148 18.07 -4.29 -3.43
CA ALA A 148 17.67 -5.52 -4.11
C ALA A 148 16.65 -5.28 -5.22
N LEU A 149 15.63 -4.43 -4.97
CA LEU A 149 14.66 -4.05 -6.00
C LEU A 149 15.33 -3.30 -7.16
N VAL A 150 16.19 -2.32 -6.86
CA VAL A 150 16.93 -1.57 -7.89
C VAL A 150 17.80 -2.50 -8.75
N ARG A 151 18.57 -3.41 -8.14
CA ARG A 151 19.35 -4.40 -8.89
C ARG A 151 18.46 -5.28 -9.77
N LEU A 152 17.28 -5.66 -9.28
CA LEU A 152 16.34 -6.46 -10.04
C LEU A 152 15.77 -5.68 -11.24
N LEU A 153 15.50 -4.39 -11.09
CA LEU A 153 15.07 -3.51 -12.18
C LEU A 153 16.18 -3.35 -13.24
N ASP A 154 17.43 -3.18 -12.79
CA ASP A 154 18.60 -3.09 -13.68
C ASP A 154 18.85 -4.39 -14.46
N GLU A 155 18.65 -5.54 -13.79
CA GLU A 155 18.78 -6.90 -14.34
C GLU A 155 17.69 -7.17 -15.37
N LEU A 156 16.42 -6.97 -15.00
CA LEU A 156 15.27 -7.41 -15.80
C LEU A 156 14.86 -6.41 -16.88
N ARG A 157 15.04 -5.10 -16.63
CA ARG A 157 14.57 -4.01 -17.49
C ARG A 157 13.14 -4.26 -18.01
N PRO A 158 12.16 -4.42 -17.11
CA PRO A 158 10.86 -4.95 -17.48
C PRO A 158 10.09 -4.00 -18.40
N ALA A 159 9.27 -4.55 -19.30
CA ALA A 159 8.35 -3.75 -20.09
C ALA A 159 7.28 -3.08 -19.19
N VAL A 160 6.90 -3.79 -18.12
CA VAL A 160 5.95 -3.32 -17.10
C VAL A 160 6.41 -3.75 -15.71
N GLN A 161 6.46 -2.79 -14.78
CA GLN A 161 6.48 -3.01 -13.34
C GLN A 161 5.06 -2.81 -12.80
N PHE A 162 4.55 -3.79 -12.07
CA PHE A 162 3.41 -3.64 -11.19
C PHE A 162 3.92 -3.53 -9.77
N THR A 163 3.39 -2.59 -9.00
CA THR A 163 3.56 -2.61 -7.54
C THR A 163 2.19 -2.70 -6.89
N LEU A 164 2.03 -3.66 -5.98
CA LEU A 164 0.76 -4.08 -5.42
C LEU A 164 0.63 -3.57 -3.99
N HIS A 165 -0.34 -2.68 -3.80
CA HIS A 165 -0.60 -2.00 -2.56
C HIS A 165 -1.99 -2.30 -2.02
N GLY A 166 -2.24 -1.87 -0.80
CA GLY A 166 -3.54 -2.01 -0.16
C GLY A 166 -3.90 -0.79 0.68
N ILE A 167 -5.19 -0.52 0.75
CA ILE A 167 -5.74 0.57 1.56
C ILE A 167 -6.54 -0.05 2.68
N GLU A 168 -6.36 0.40 3.93
CA GLU A 168 -7.14 -0.14 5.04
C GLU A 168 -8.63 0.18 4.88
N VAL A 169 -8.96 1.45 4.61
CA VAL A 169 -10.32 1.93 4.39
C VAL A 169 -10.31 2.94 3.24
N GLY A 170 -11.14 2.75 2.21
CA GLY A 170 -11.20 3.69 1.08
C GLY A 170 -11.85 3.10 -0.16
N GLY A 171 -11.39 3.53 -1.34
CA GLY A 171 -11.79 2.98 -2.63
C GLY A 171 -10.55 2.56 -3.42
N ALA A 172 -10.72 1.66 -4.39
CA ALA A 172 -9.61 1.24 -5.23
C ALA A 172 -9.18 2.35 -6.21
N PHE A 173 -7.91 2.38 -6.56
CA PHE A 173 -7.37 3.22 -7.63
C PHE A 173 -6.06 2.66 -8.21
N THR A 174 -5.58 3.27 -9.28
CA THR A 174 -4.25 3.00 -9.85
C THR A 174 -3.47 4.28 -10.06
N LEU A 175 -2.17 4.24 -9.85
CA LEU A 175 -1.24 5.25 -10.36
C LEU A 175 -0.50 4.68 -11.59
N GLN A 176 -0.42 5.46 -12.67
CA GLN A 176 0.22 5.03 -13.91
C GLN A 176 1.23 6.06 -14.37
N THR A 177 2.48 5.63 -14.60
CA THR A 177 3.54 6.56 -15.01
C THR A 177 3.43 7.03 -16.45
N ARG A 178 2.62 6.37 -17.27
CA ARG A 178 2.24 6.83 -18.62
C ARG A 178 0.87 6.29 -18.98
N LYS A 179 0.19 6.95 -19.90
CA LYS A 179 -1.12 6.53 -20.40
C LYS A 179 -1.02 5.22 -21.18
N VAL A 180 -1.83 4.22 -20.80
CA VAL A 180 -2.07 3.01 -21.60
C VAL A 180 -3.49 3.04 -22.17
N PRO A 181 -3.66 3.09 -23.51
CA PRO A 181 -4.98 3.14 -24.13
C PRO A 181 -5.92 2.01 -23.65
N GLY A 182 -7.07 2.41 -23.09
CA GLY A 182 -8.11 1.51 -22.60
C GLY A 182 -7.87 0.90 -21.22
N ALA A 183 -6.68 1.02 -20.61
CA ALA A 183 -6.40 0.44 -19.29
C ALA A 183 -7.27 1.05 -18.18
N ALA A 184 -7.47 2.38 -18.19
CA ALA A 184 -8.34 3.06 -17.22
C ALA A 184 -9.79 2.54 -17.29
N ARG A 185 -10.31 2.32 -18.51
CA ARG A 185 -11.64 1.75 -18.71
C ARG A 185 -11.72 0.32 -18.18
N ALA A 186 -10.75 -0.52 -18.53
CA ALA A 186 -10.71 -1.92 -18.09
C ALA A 186 -10.56 -2.06 -16.56
N PHE A 187 -9.80 -1.18 -15.92
CA PHE A 187 -9.71 -1.10 -14.46
C PHE A 187 -11.08 -0.79 -13.84
N ARG A 188 -11.78 0.23 -14.36
CA ARG A 188 -13.13 0.60 -13.88
C ARG A 188 -14.15 -0.53 -14.07
N GLU A 189 -14.13 -1.20 -15.23
CA GLU A 189 -14.98 -2.36 -15.50
C GLU A 189 -14.67 -3.54 -14.55
N THR A 190 -13.39 -3.77 -14.24
CA THR A 190 -12.95 -4.80 -13.28
C THR A 190 -13.44 -4.49 -11.87
N ALA A 191 -13.27 -3.25 -11.41
CA ALA A 191 -13.74 -2.83 -10.09
C ALA A 191 -15.26 -2.96 -9.96
N ALA A 192 -16.02 -2.55 -10.99
CA ALA A 192 -17.47 -2.71 -11.05
C ALA A 192 -17.90 -4.19 -10.99
N LEU A 193 -17.23 -5.07 -11.76
CA LEU A 193 -17.49 -6.51 -11.75
C LEU A 193 -17.29 -7.12 -10.36
N LEU A 194 -16.27 -6.67 -9.64
CA LEU A 194 -15.93 -7.13 -8.29
C LEU A 194 -16.69 -6.40 -7.19
N ARG A 195 -17.53 -5.41 -7.54
CA ARG A 195 -18.27 -4.54 -6.61
C ARG A 195 -17.35 -3.81 -5.62
N ILE A 196 -16.19 -3.40 -6.10
CA ILE A 196 -15.22 -2.60 -5.33
C ILE A 196 -15.42 -1.13 -5.71
N PRO A 197 -15.82 -0.25 -4.76
CA PRO A 197 -15.89 1.19 -4.99
C PRO A 197 -14.53 1.75 -5.41
N LEU A 198 -14.55 2.71 -6.32
CA LEU A 198 -13.36 3.45 -6.74
C LEU A 198 -13.27 4.75 -5.97
N ASP A 199 -12.07 5.13 -5.56
CA ASP A 199 -11.88 6.51 -5.12
C ASP A 199 -12.09 7.43 -6.33
N HIS A 200 -12.99 8.41 -6.21
CA HIS A 200 -13.23 9.33 -7.31
C HIS A 200 -11.99 10.16 -7.60
N ARG A 201 -11.28 10.63 -6.56
CA ARG A 201 -10.06 11.42 -6.69
C ARG A 201 -9.16 11.12 -5.49
N PRO A 202 -8.27 10.11 -5.62
CA PRO A 202 -7.33 9.75 -4.56
C PRO A 202 -6.43 10.93 -4.21
N TYR A 203 -5.98 10.95 -2.95
CA TYR A 203 -5.12 12.01 -2.41
C TYR A 203 -3.64 11.62 -2.35
N ASP A 204 -3.34 10.33 -2.51
CA ASP A 204 -2.06 9.71 -2.18
C ASP A 204 -0.87 10.20 -3.04
N ALA A 205 -1.11 10.79 -4.21
CA ALA A 205 -0.08 11.42 -5.03
C ALA A 205 -0.49 12.83 -5.48
N PRO A 206 -0.20 13.87 -4.66
CA PRO A 206 -0.69 15.24 -4.89
C PRO A 206 -0.16 15.87 -6.18
N ASP A 207 0.99 15.41 -6.68
CA ASP A 207 1.61 15.92 -7.91
C ASP A 207 1.17 15.17 -9.19
N TRP A 208 0.20 14.25 -9.07
CA TRP A 208 -0.27 13.43 -10.19
C TRP A 208 -1.64 13.91 -10.71
N GLU A 209 -1.83 13.85 -12.02
CA GLU A 209 -3.06 14.25 -12.69
C GLU A 209 -4.18 13.23 -12.50
N PRO A 210 -5.35 13.64 -11.99
CA PRO A 210 -6.50 12.75 -11.87
C PRO A 210 -7.18 12.45 -13.22
N ASP A 211 -7.47 11.17 -13.45
CA ASP A 211 -8.43 10.66 -14.43
C ASP A 211 -9.57 9.96 -13.70
N PRO A 212 -10.51 10.74 -13.15
CA PRO A 212 -11.54 10.18 -12.30
C PRO A 212 -12.52 9.27 -13.08
N PRO A 213 -13.05 8.21 -12.45
CA PRO A 213 -12.70 7.70 -11.13
C PRO A 213 -11.51 6.73 -11.15
N GLY A 214 -10.78 6.69 -10.04
CA GLY A 214 -9.87 5.60 -9.68
C GLY A 214 -8.55 5.55 -10.44
N VAL A 215 -8.16 6.61 -11.15
CA VAL A 215 -6.88 6.64 -11.89
C VAL A 215 -6.17 7.96 -11.65
N LEU A 216 -4.90 7.87 -11.29
CA LEU A 216 -3.93 8.96 -11.26
C LEU A 216 -2.88 8.69 -12.33
N ARG A 217 -2.44 9.75 -13.00
CA ARG A 217 -1.40 9.71 -14.02
C ARG A 217 -0.28 10.65 -13.66
N LEU A 218 0.93 10.23 -13.92
CA LEU A 218 2.03 11.15 -13.79
C LEU A 218 1.96 12.19 -14.95
N PRO A 219 2.12 13.49 -14.65
CA PRO A 219 2.12 14.53 -15.68
C PRO A 219 3.31 14.38 -16.63
N ASP A 220 3.14 14.78 -17.89
CA ASP A 220 4.23 14.85 -18.86
C ASP A 220 5.31 15.85 -18.38
N GLY A 221 6.58 15.46 -18.44
CA GLY A 221 7.72 16.33 -18.05
C GLY A 221 8.06 16.36 -16.56
N ASN A 222 7.46 15.50 -15.73
CA ASN A 222 7.87 15.35 -14.32
C ASN A 222 9.34 14.85 -14.21
N THR A 223 10.10 15.45 -13.30
CA THR A 223 11.56 15.28 -13.14
C THR A 223 12.00 14.12 -12.26
N GLY A 224 11.08 13.26 -11.80
CA GLY A 224 11.42 11.96 -11.19
C GLY A 224 11.37 11.90 -9.66
N ASN A 225 10.91 12.96 -8.99
CA ASN A 225 10.69 12.95 -7.55
C ASN A 225 9.22 12.66 -7.23
N GLU A 226 9.00 11.86 -6.19
CA GLU A 226 7.68 11.66 -5.62
C GLU A 226 7.58 12.39 -4.28
N ARG A 227 6.49 13.14 -4.12
CA ARG A 227 6.14 13.77 -2.85
C ARG A 227 4.92 13.07 -2.26
N ASP A 228 5.11 12.48 -1.09
CA ASP A 228 4.01 11.98 -0.26
C ASP A 228 3.19 13.17 0.27
N PRO A 229 1.91 12.99 0.63
CA PRO A 229 1.10 14.11 1.09
C PRO A 229 1.56 14.79 2.40
N SER A 230 2.45 14.17 3.17
CA SER A 230 3.17 14.82 4.28
C SER A 230 4.21 15.85 3.85
N GLY A 231 4.52 15.93 2.56
CA GLY A 231 5.63 16.71 2.02
C GLY A 231 6.96 15.95 2.01
N TYR A 232 6.99 14.71 2.50
CA TYR A 232 8.16 13.85 2.37
C TYR A 232 8.47 13.60 0.90
N VAL A 233 9.70 13.92 0.48
CA VAL A 233 10.18 13.72 -0.90
C VAL A 233 11.18 12.58 -0.92
N ALA A 234 10.95 11.63 -1.81
CA ALA A 234 11.88 10.54 -2.09
C ALA A 234 12.03 10.33 -3.60
N GLU A 235 13.15 9.71 -3.98
CA GLU A 235 13.23 9.12 -5.31
C GLU A 235 12.43 7.81 -5.27
N SER A 236 11.30 7.78 -5.96
CA SER A 236 10.44 6.60 -5.94
C SER A 236 11.02 5.49 -6.81
N THR A 237 11.09 4.27 -6.27
CA THR A 237 11.39 3.08 -7.09
C THR A 237 10.38 2.89 -8.23
N TRP A 238 9.21 3.53 -8.18
CA TRP A 238 8.23 3.50 -9.24
C TRP A 238 8.69 4.25 -10.50
N LEU A 239 9.48 5.32 -10.33
CA LEU A 239 10.00 6.14 -11.43
C LEU A 239 11.41 5.71 -11.86
N TYR A 240 12.14 5.01 -11.00
CA TYR A 240 13.48 4.48 -11.28
C TYR A 240 13.60 3.77 -12.67
N PRO A 241 12.74 2.82 -13.05
CA PRO A 241 12.94 2.00 -14.24
C PRO A 241 12.51 2.71 -15.54
N TRP A 242 12.09 3.97 -15.48
CA TRP A 242 11.83 4.80 -16.66
C TRP A 242 13.00 4.93 -17.62
N ARG A 243 14.22 4.90 -17.08
CA ARG A 243 15.46 4.84 -17.87
C ARG A 243 15.50 3.66 -18.86
N TYR A 244 14.67 2.65 -18.66
CA TYR A 244 14.51 1.48 -19.53
C TYR A 244 13.24 1.52 -20.40
N GLY A 245 12.46 2.60 -20.35
CA GLY A 245 11.15 2.68 -21.00
C GLY A 245 10.05 1.90 -20.29
N THR A 246 10.29 1.44 -19.06
CA THR A 246 9.36 0.65 -18.24
C THR A 246 8.11 1.46 -17.93
N LEU A 247 6.93 0.84 -18.10
CA LEU A 247 5.71 1.33 -17.49
C LEU A 247 5.64 0.88 -16.03
N THR A 248 5.42 1.80 -15.08
CA THR A 248 5.02 1.40 -13.72
C THR A 248 3.53 1.63 -13.50
N VAL A 249 2.86 0.62 -12.94
CA VAL A 249 1.47 0.68 -12.50
C VAL A 249 1.39 0.29 -11.03
N VAL A 250 1.03 1.25 -10.19
CA VAL A 250 0.64 1.03 -8.80
C VAL A 250 -0.82 0.62 -8.78
N VAL A 251 -1.17 -0.45 -8.09
CA VAL A 251 -2.56 -0.91 -7.94
C VAL A 251 -2.93 -0.96 -6.47
N GLU A 252 -3.95 -0.20 -6.11
CA GLU A 252 -4.45 -0.08 -4.74
C GLU A 252 -5.76 -0.83 -4.56
N ALA A 253 -5.77 -1.84 -3.69
CA ALA A 253 -6.98 -2.58 -3.33
C ALA A 253 -7.40 -2.30 -1.87
N PRO A 254 -8.63 -1.83 -1.63
CA PRO A 254 -9.09 -1.60 -0.27
C PRO A 254 -9.41 -2.92 0.45
N ALA A 255 -8.98 -3.03 1.70
CA ALA A 255 -9.42 -4.06 2.63
C ALA A 255 -10.87 -3.81 3.05
N TRP A 256 -11.18 -2.56 3.41
CA TRP A 256 -12.53 -2.07 3.67
C TRP A 256 -12.91 -0.99 2.68
N SER A 257 -14.03 -1.16 1.98
CA SER A 257 -14.51 -0.10 1.10
C SER A 257 -15.33 0.93 1.86
N ALA A 258 -15.12 2.22 1.59
CA ALA A 258 -15.96 3.32 2.05
C ALA A 258 -16.76 3.90 0.86
N PRO A 259 -18.04 3.53 0.66
CA PRO A 259 -18.79 3.92 -0.55
C PRO A 259 -18.83 5.43 -0.82
N ALA A 260 -18.74 6.26 0.21
CA ALA A 260 -18.73 7.72 0.10
C ALA A 260 -17.59 8.25 -0.79
N VAL A 261 -16.44 7.56 -0.88
CA VAL A 261 -15.29 8.05 -1.68
C VAL A 261 -15.55 8.04 -3.19
N SER A 262 -16.58 7.32 -3.64
CA SER A 262 -16.96 7.25 -5.05
C SER A 262 -17.90 8.38 -5.50
N ASP A 263 -18.33 9.28 -4.60
CA ASP A 263 -19.35 10.29 -4.90
C ASP A 263 -18.81 11.42 -5.80
N PRO A 264 -19.25 11.51 -7.08
CA PRO A 264 -18.74 12.50 -8.03
C PRO A 264 -19.35 13.89 -7.84
N ARG A 265 -20.39 14.02 -7.00
CA ARG A 265 -21.12 15.30 -6.86
C ARG A 265 -20.17 16.37 -6.31
N PRO A 266 -20.24 17.62 -6.79
CA PRO A 266 -19.46 18.71 -6.24
C PRO A 266 -19.65 18.84 -4.72
N ALA A 267 -18.56 19.12 -4.01
CA ALA A 267 -18.63 19.45 -2.60
C ALA A 267 -19.27 20.83 -2.42
N PRO A 268 -20.24 20.99 -1.50
CA PRO A 268 -20.90 22.29 -1.28
C PRO A 268 -19.93 23.38 -0.83
N ASP A 269 -19.04 23.06 0.11
CA ASP A 269 -17.99 23.97 0.59
C ASP A 269 -16.64 23.22 0.72
N PRO A 270 -15.84 23.18 -0.36
CA PRO A 270 -14.53 22.53 -0.35
C PRO A 270 -13.58 22.99 0.76
N ARG A 271 -13.63 24.27 1.14
CA ARG A 271 -12.72 24.83 2.16
C ARG A 271 -13.12 24.38 3.55
N GLU A 272 -14.41 24.42 3.84
CA GLU A 272 -14.94 23.96 5.12
C GLU A 272 -14.72 22.45 5.28
N GLU A 273 -14.97 21.65 4.23
CA GLU A 273 -14.72 20.20 4.27
C GLU A 273 -13.25 19.87 4.57
N ALA A 274 -12.31 20.54 3.90
CA ALA A 274 -10.87 20.37 4.15
C ALA A 274 -10.48 20.78 5.57
N ALA A 275 -10.96 21.96 6.02
CA ALA A 275 -10.69 22.47 7.36
C ALA A 275 -11.20 21.52 8.44
N ARG A 276 -12.43 20.99 8.30
CA ARG A 276 -13.00 20.02 9.24
C ARG A 276 -12.19 18.72 9.30
N ALA A 277 -11.71 18.22 8.16
CA ALA A 277 -10.84 17.05 8.13
C ALA A 277 -9.50 17.32 8.84
N ALA A 278 -8.88 18.47 8.57
CA ALA A 278 -7.63 18.88 9.19
C ALA A 278 -7.77 19.06 10.72
N GLU A 279 -8.81 19.78 11.17
CA GLU A 279 -9.10 20.01 12.59
C GLU A 279 -9.33 18.69 13.34
N LEU A 280 -10.11 17.77 12.76
CA LEU A 280 -10.34 16.44 13.35
C LEU A 280 -9.03 15.67 13.52
N MET A 281 -8.18 15.66 12.48
CA MET A 281 -6.91 14.94 12.51
C MET A 281 -5.97 15.53 13.56
N LEU A 282 -5.78 16.84 13.54
CA LEU A 282 -4.95 17.58 14.49
C LEU A 282 -5.44 17.36 15.92
N GLY A 283 -6.74 17.49 16.17
CA GLY A 283 -7.36 17.27 17.47
C GLY A 283 -7.09 15.88 18.04
N ARG A 284 -7.27 14.83 17.23
CA ARG A 284 -7.01 13.44 17.66
C ARG A 284 -5.52 13.18 17.91
N THR A 285 -4.63 13.71 17.08
CA THR A 285 -3.19 13.59 17.35
C THR A 285 -2.75 14.37 18.59
N GLY A 286 -3.39 15.51 18.87
CA GLY A 286 -3.23 16.25 20.11
C GLY A 286 -3.69 15.46 21.33
N GLU A 287 -4.83 14.77 21.24
CA GLU A 287 -5.34 13.88 22.29
C GLU A 287 -4.36 12.73 22.60
N ILE A 288 -3.81 12.09 21.57
CA ILE A 288 -2.77 11.05 21.74
C ILE A 288 -1.54 11.63 22.43
N THR A 289 -1.10 12.82 22.01
CA THR A 289 0.10 13.47 22.53
C THR A 289 -0.07 13.84 24.00
N ALA A 290 -1.22 14.41 24.36
CA ALA A 290 -1.57 14.74 25.74
C ALA A 290 -1.69 13.49 26.63
N LEU A 291 -2.31 12.42 26.10
CA LEU A 291 -2.45 11.15 26.82
C LEU A 291 -1.11 10.46 27.05
N ALA A 292 -0.24 10.44 26.05
CA ALA A 292 1.05 9.79 26.14
C ALA A 292 2.08 10.61 26.94
N GLY A 293 2.02 11.94 26.88
CA GLY A 293 2.87 12.83 27.67
C GLY A 293 4.35 12.45 27.58
N ASP A 294 5.02 12.38 28.74
CA ASP A 294 6.44 12.05 28.84
C ASP A 294 6.78 10.63 28.35
N THR A 295 5.78 9.73 28.26
CA THR A 295 6.03 8.35 27.78
C THR A 295 6.43 8.29 26.31
N LEU A 296 6.13 9.32 25.50
CA LEU A 296 6.61 9.44 24.11
C LEU A 296 8.12 9.63 24.02
N ALA A 297 8.74 10.21 25.04
CA ALA A 297 10.19 10.36 25.13
C ALA A 297 10.84 9.18 25.86
N GLY A 298 10.04 8.27 26.42
CA GLY A 298 10.50 7.12 27.18
C GLY A 298 11.15 6.05 26.32
N GLU A 299 11.94 5.20 26.96
CA GLU A 299 12.51 4.01 26.35
C GLU A 299 11.44 2.93 26.16
N VAL A 300 11.55 2.20 25.05
CA VAL A 300 10.75 1.02 24.74
C VAL A 300 11.69 -0.15 24.44
N PRO A 301 11.24 -1.41 24.57
CA PRO A 301 12.01 -2.56 24.14
C PRO A 301 12.52 -2.42 22.70
N GLU A 302 13.74 -2.89 22.43
CA GLU A 302 14.41 -2.74 21.13
C GLU A 302 13.59 -3.33 19.97
N ASP A 303 12.94 -4.47 20.19
CA ASP A 303 12.07 -5.13 19.22
C ASP A 303 10.77 -4.36 18.92
N LEU A 304 10.40 -3.42 19.79
CA LEU A 304 9.25 -2.54 19.63
C LEU A 304 9.62 -1.10 19.25
N LEU A 305 10.92 -0.78 19.17
CA LEU A 305 11.39 0.53 18.74
C LEU A 305 10.83 0.97 17.38
N PRO A 306 10.70 0.10 16.35
CA PRO A 306 10.12 0.50 15.07
C PRO A 306 8.67 0.99 15.19
N LEU A 307 7.86 0.38 16.06
CA LEU A 307 6.47 0.81 16.30
C LEU A 307 6.44 2.20 16.96
N HIS A 308 7.33 2.43 17.93
CA HIS A 308 7.41 3.68 18.66
C HIS A 308 7.88 4.82 17.75
N ALA A 309 8.94 4.58 16.97
CA ALA A 309 9.54 5.59 16.10
C ALA A 309 8.61 5.96 14.94
N ALA A 310 7.96 4.99 14.28
CA ALA A 310 6.93 5.24 13.27
C ALA A 310 5.73 6.05 13.80
N ALA A 311 5.27 5.75 15.01
CA ALA A 311 4.18 6.52 15.61
C ALA A 311 4.56 7.98 15.90
N ARG A 312 5.79 8.21 16.38
CA ARG A 312 6.31 9.55 16.63
C ARG A 312 6.51 10.34 15.35
N GLU A 313 7.00 9.71 14.29
CA GLU A 313 7.12 10.36 12.97
C GLU A 313 5.74 10.80 12.46
N LEU A 314 4.73 9.92 12.52
CA LEU A 314 3.37 10.26 12.11
C LEU A 314 2.79 11.44 12.92
N LEU A 315 2.99 11.47 14.24
CA LEU A 315 2.61 12.63 15.06
C LEU A 315 3.32 13.91 14.59
N ALA A 316 4.62 13.84 14.31
CA ALA A 316 5.42 14.98 13.90
C ALA A 316 5.03 15.54 12.52
N VAL A 317 4.66 14.68 11.55
CA VAL A 317 4.29 15.13 10.20
C VAL A 317 2.82 15.55 10.05
N THR A 318 1.96 15.20 11.01
CA THR A 318 0.52 15.46 10.93
C THR A 318 0.18 16.95 10.68
N PRO A 319 0.85 17.94 11.31
CA PRO A 319 0.64 19.36 10.98
C PRO A 319 0.98 19.71 9.53
N SER A 320 2.03 19.11 8.95
CA SER A 320 2.39 19.31 7.53
C SER A 320 1.31 18.76 6.60
N ILE A 321 0.81 17.55 6.88
CA ILE A 321 -0.31 16.95 6.12
C ILE A 321 -1.54 17.86 6.18
N ALA A 322 -1.92 18.33 7.37
CA ALA A 322 -3.07 19.23 7.56
C ALA A 322 -2.91 20.53 6.75
N ALA A 323 -1.72 21.13 6.74
CA ALA A 323 -1.44 22.33 5.97
C ALA A 323 -1.60 22.12 4.46
N THR A 324 -1.33 20.92 3.93
CA THR A 324 -1.59 20.64 2.51
C THR A 324 -3.09 20.68 2.17
N TRP A 325 -3.97 20.33 3.11
CA TRP A 325 -5.42 20.35 2.90
C TRP A 325 -5.99 21.77 2.95
N GLU A 326 -5.35 22.70 3.67
CA GLU A 326 -5.76 24.11 3.70
C GLU A 326 -5.69 24.79 2.32
N GLY A 327 -4.96 24.19 1.37
CA GLY A 327 -4.86 24.60 -0.03
C GLY A 327 -6.04 24.14 -0.91
N GLU A 328 -6.89 23.22 -0.44
CA GLU A 328 -7.96 22.66 -1.26
C GLU A 328 -9.04 23.71 -1.56
N ARG A 329 -9.35 23.90 -2.85
CA ARG A 329 -10.31 24.91 -3.33
C ARG A 329 -11.45 24.31 -4.15
N ALA A 330 -11.31 23.07 -4.60
CA ALA A 330 -12.29 22.42 -5.45
C ALA A 330 -12.19 20.90 -5.28
N GLY A 331 -13.33 20.24 -5.30
CA GLY A 331 -13.38 18.78 -5.18
C GLY A 331 -14.80 18.26 -5.26
N CYS A 332 -14.91 16.94 -5.33
CA CYS A 332 -16.17 16.24 -5.19
C CYS A 332 -16.36 15.78 -3.75
N ARG A 333 -17.59 15.41 -3.37
CA ARG A 333 -17.89 14.80 -2.08
C ARG A 333 -17.04 13.56 -1.81
N GLY A 334 -16.74 12.77 -2.84
CA GLY A 334 -15.87 11.61 -2.73
C GLY A 334 -14.44 11.95 -2.31
N HIS A 335 -13.87 13.02 -2.88
CA HIS A 335 -12.55 13.50 -2.50
C HIS A 335 -12.48 13.92 -1.02
N PHE A 336 -13.46 14.68 -0.54
CA PHE A 336 -13.51 15.07 0.88
C PHE A 336 -13.86 13.90 1.80
N ALA A 337 -14.60 12.90 1.31
CA ALA A 337 -14.75 11.63 2.02
C ALA A 337 -13.39 10.92 2.17
N THR A 338 -12.54 10.88 1.14
CA THR A 338 -11.17 10.35 1.22
C THR A 338 -10.33 11.10 2.24
N LEU A 339 -10.35 12.44 2.25
CA LEU A 339 -9.66 13.24 3.28
C LEU A 339 -10.19 12.95 4.68
N GLY A 340 -11.51 12.85 4.85
CA GLY A 340 -12.12 12.55 6.14
C GLY A 340 -11.85 11.12 6.63
N VAL A 341 -11.69 10.15 5.73
CA VAL A 341 -11.19 8.80 6.07
C VAL A 341 -9.72 8.88 6.50
N ALA A 342 -8.87 9.60 5.75
CA ALA A 342 -7.46 9.80 6.11
C ALA A 342 -7.29 10.48 7.48
N ALA A 343 -8.06 11.54 7.75
CA ALA A 343 -8.09 12.28 9.01
C ALA A 343 -8.38 11.41 10.23
N ARG A 344 -9.14 10.32 10.06
CA ARG A 344 -9.44 9.35 11.11
C ARG A 344 -8.41 8.22 11.16
N ARG A 345 -7.97 7.77 9.99
CA ARG A 345 -7.02 6.66 9.84
C ARG A 345 -5.65 7.01 10.41
N ILE A 346 -5.11 8.19 10.12
CA ILE A 346 -3.77 8.61 10.58
C ILE A 346 -3.62 8.52 12.12
N PRO A 347 -4.46 9.19 12.95
CA PRO A 347 -4.36 9.07 14.40
C PRO A 347 -4.66 7.64 14.90
N LEU A 348 -5.54 6.90 14.21
CA LEU A 348 -5.81 5.50 14.55
C LEU A 348 -4.57 4.60 14.35
N ARG A 349 -3.80 4.82 13.28
CA ARG A 349 -2.50 4.15 13.06
C ARG A 349 -1.52 4.46 14.18
N VAL A 350 -1.40 5.73 14.57
CA VAL A 350 -0.54 6.18 15.68
C VAL A 350 -0.92 5.46 16.98
N ALA A 351 -2.20 5.54 17.39
CA ALA A 351 -2.67 4.92 18.62
C ALA A 351 -2.48 3.40 18.61
N ALA A 352 -2.70 2.75 17.46
CA ALA A 352 -2.52 1.31 17.30
C ALA A 352 -1.06 0.86 17.43
N MET A 353 -0.10 1.65 16.96
CA MET A 353 1.33 1.36 17.13
C MET A 353 1.81 1.68 18.56
N LEU A 354 1.45 2.84 19.11
CA LEU A 354 1.86 3.25 20.47
C LEU A 354 1.34 2.29 21.54
N ARG A 355 0.08 1.85 21.48
CA ARG A 355 -0.45 0.91 22.48
C ARG A 355 0.32 -0.41 22.51
N ARG A 356 0.91 -0.82 21.38
CA ARG A 356 1.77 -2.01 21.30
C ARG A 356 3.15 -1.71 21.88
N ALA A 357 3.76 -0.61 21.44
CA ALA A 357 5.10 -0.21 21.86
C ALA A 357 5.21 0.05 23.38
N LEU A 358 4.17 0.63 23.97
CA LEU A 358 4.11 1.02 25.38
C LEU A 358 3.54 -0.07 26.30
N ALA A 359 3.13 -1.23 25.78
CA ALA A 359 2.41 -2.25 26.56
C ALA A 359 3.20 -2.73 27.79
N GLY A 360 4.52 -2.83 27.68
CA GLY A 360 5.40 -3.28 28.77
C GLY A 360 5.93 -2.15 29.67
N THR A 361 6.06 -0.93 29.14
CA THR A 361 6.73 0.19 29.83
C THR A 361 5.76 1.22 30.41
N ALA A 362 4.59 1.40 29.79
CA ALA A 362 3.53 2.30 30.26
C ALA A 362 2.14 1.66 30.05
N PRO A 363 1.80 0.60 30.82
CA PRO A 363 0.58 -0.18 30.62
C PRO A 363 -0.71 0.65 30.78
N GLY A 364 -0.72 1.66 31.66
CA GLY A 364 -1.85 2.58 31.81
C GLY A 364 -2.12 3.37 30.53
N THR A 365 -1.08 3.96 29.93
CA THR A 365 -1.16 4.67 28.65
C THR A 365 -1.57 3.73 27.52
N ALA A 366 -1.00 2.53 27.45
CA ALA A 366 -1.36 1.53 26.46
C ALA A 366 -2.84 1.09 26.56
N CYS A 367 -3.37 0.97 27.79
CA CYS A 367 -4.79 0.68 28.02
C CYS A 367 -5.67 1.83 27.52
N ALA A 368 -5.36 3.08 27.85
CA ALA A 368 -6.12 4.23 27.39
C ALA A 368 -6.10 4.39 25.87
N LEU A 369 -4.95 4.18 25.22
CA LEU A 369 -4.83 4.15 23.76
C LEU A 369 -5.66 3.01 23.13
N THR A 370 -5.82 1.89 23.83
CA THR A 370 -6.67 0.78 23.38
C THR A 370 -8.15 1.19 23.36
N GLU A 371 -8.60 1.95 24.35
CA GLU A 371 -9.96 2.50 24.37
C GLU A 371 -10.18 3.53 23.26
N LEU A 372 -9.20 4.41 22.99
CA LEU A 372 -9.27 5.35 21.85
C LEU A 372 -9.37 4.62 20.51
N VAL A 373 -8.55 3.58 20.29
CA VAL A 373 -8.65 2.75 19.08
C VAL A 373 -10.06 2.16 18.94
N HIS A 374 -10.61 1.65 20.03
CA HIS A 374 -11.94 1.04 20.03
C HIS A 374 -13.05 2.05 19.75
N GLU A 375 -13.00 3.23 20.37
CA GLU A 375 -13.95 4.31 20.14
C GLU A 375 -13.88 4.84 18.70
N TRP A 376 -12.68 5.14 18.21
CA TRP A 376 -12.50 5.70 16.88
C TRP A 376 -12.80 4.70 15.77
N CYS A 377 -12.56 3.41 15.97
CA CYS A 377 -13.06 2.39 15.04
C CYS A 377 -14.59 2.43 14.96
N ARG A 378 -15.30 2.51 16.10
CA ARG A 378 -16.77 2.60 16.11
C ARG A 378 -17.29 3.88 15.47
N GLU A 379 -16.61 5.01 15.65
CA GLU A 379 -16.96 6.25 14.96
C GLU A 379 -16.76 6.14 13.45
N LEU A 380 -15.62 5.59 13.01
CA LEU A 380 -15.34 5.35 11.60
C LEU A 380 -16.39 4.42 10.96
N GLU A 381 -16.80 3.37 11.68
CA GLU A 381 -17.86 2.45 11.27
C GLU A 381 -19.20 3.16 11.04
N LYS A 382 -19.60 4.03 11.97
CA LYS A 382 -20.85 4.80 11.88
C LYS A 382 -20.81 5.85 10.77
N THR A 383 -19.67 6.50 10.57
CA THR A 383 -19.56 7.64 9.65
C THR A 383 -19.46 7.21 8.19
N TYR A 384 -18.72 6.13 7.89
CA TYR A 384 -18.43 5.71 6.52
C TYR A 384 -19.05 4.39 6.10
N GLU A 385 -19.70 3.67 7.03
CA GLU A 385 -20.29 2.34 6.80
C GLU A 385 -19.34 1.41 6.02
N PRO A 386 -18.08 1.25 6.48
CA PRO A 386 -17.07 0.52 5.75
C PRO A 386 -17.49 -0.94 5.57
N ARG A 387 -17.29 -1.47 4.37
CA ARG A 387 -17.65 -2.85 4.02
C ARG A 387 -16.41 -3.65 3.74
N TRP A 388 -16.27 -4.80 4.40
CA TRP A 388 -15.17 -5.72 4.14
C TRP A 388 -15.21 -6.21 2.69
N ILE A 389 -14.10 -6.04 1.98
CA ILE A 389 -13.91 -6.62 0.66
C ILE A 389 -13.25 -7.98 0.86
N PRO A 390 -13.85 -9.10 0.44
CA PRO A 390 -13.20 -10.40 0.55
C PRO A 390 -11.83 -10.41 -0.13
N VAL A 391 -10.83 -11.06 0.47
CA VAL A 391 -9.47 -11.17 -0.10
C VAL A 391 -9.49 -11.72 -1.53
N SER A 392 -10.48 -12.57 -1.87
CA SER A 392 -10.70 -13.06 -3.23
C SER A 392 -11.13 -11.97 -4.22
N ALA A 393 -11.86 -10.95 -3.78
CA ALA A 393 -12.17 -9.78 -4.60
C ALA A 393 -10.97 -8.84 -4.69
N GLN A 394 -10.28 -8.56 -3.58
CA GLN A 394 -9.07 -7.72 -3.57
C GLN A 394 -7.98 -8.26 -4.52
N THR A 395 -7.60 -9.54 -4.34
CA THR A 395 -6.64 -10.22 -5.23
C THR A 395 -7.17 -10.37 -6.66
N GLY A 396 -8.50 -10.44 -6.82
CA GLY A 396 -9.15 -10.47 -8.13
C GLY A 396 -8.96 -9.19 -8.91
N LEU A 397 -9.02 -8.03 -8.23
CA LEU A 397 -8.76 -6.72 -8.80
C LEU A 397 -7.31 -6.63 -9.28
N HIS A 398 -6.34 -6.94 -8.40
CA HIS A 398 -4.91 -6.95 -8.74
C HIS A 398 -4.62 -7.83 -9.95
N VAL A 399 -5.03 -9.09 -9.93
CA VAL A 399 -4.73 -10.06 -10.99
C VAL A 399 -5.33 -9.65 -12.33
N ARG A 400 -6.58 -9.19 -12.35
CA ARG A 400 -7.26 -8.79 -13.60
C ARG A 400 -6.64 -7.52 -14.19
N THR A 401 -6.34 -6.53 -13.35
CA THR A 401 -5.65 -5.30 -13.77
C THR A 401 -4.28 -5.61 -14.37
N MET A 402 -3.48 -6.43 -13.68
CA MET A 402 -2.17 -6.84 -14.16
C MET A 402 -2.23 -7.52 -15.53
N LEU A 403 -3.13 -8.50 -15.70
CA LEU A 403 -3.27 -9.23 -16.96
C LEU A 403 -3.77 -8.35 -18.11
N ASP A 404 -4.70 -7.43 -17.86
CA ASP A 404 -5.19 -6.50 -18.89
C ASP A 404 -4.09 -5.54 -19.33
N VAL A 405 -3.40 -4.90 -18.39
CA VAL A 405 -2.29 -3.98 -18.70
C VAL A 405 -1.16 -4.71 -19.42
N ALA A 406 -0.76 -5.90 -18.95
CA ALA A 406 0.29 -6.69 -19.60
C ALA A 406 -0.07 -7.04 -21.05
N ARG A 407 -1.33 -7.41 -21.34
CA ARG A 407 -1.78 -7.65 -22.72
C ARG A 407 -1.73 -6.39 -23.58
N ARG A 408 -2.04 -5.22 -23.03
CA ARG A 408 -2.02 -3.96 -23.79
C ARG A 408 -0.61 -3.46 -24.09
N VAL A 409 0.35 -3.79 -23.24
CA VAL A 409 1.73 -3.33 -23.38
C VAL A 409 2.59 -4.33 -24.17
N CYS A 410 2.34 -5.63 -24.00
CA CYS A 410 3.13 -6.69 -24.62
C CYS A 410 2.42 -7.38 -25.80
N GLY A 411 1.11 -7.24 -25.95
CA GLY A 411 0.31 -7.92 -26.97
C GLY A 411 0.18 -7.17 -28.29
#